data_AF-A0A1Y1LJ75-F1
#
_entry.id   AF-A0A1Y1LJ75-F1
#
_cell.length_a   1.000
_cell.length_b   1.000
_cell.length_c   1.000
_cell.angle_alpha   90.00
_cell.angle_beta   90.00
_cell.angle_gamma   90.00
#
_symmetry.space_group_name_H-M   'P 1'
#
loop_
_entity.id
_entity.type
_entity.pdbx_description
1 polymer ?
#
loop_
_entity_poly.entity_id
_entity_poly.type
_entity_poly.pdbx_seq_one_letter_code
_entity_poly.pdbx_strand_id
1 'polypeptide(L)'
;MKILLTLCLISSIHAINQVDTFLRRPTCVCTGKITAIMHDINGAYCMYYGTGVYRKWECENTEDWDQFLRSTPRRVAEPTCQCTSTATGIMQDETGTYCVYNGVDKRTRWECENTEEWDLYKRNRY
;
A
#
# COMPACT_ATOMS: atom_id res chain seq x y z
N MET A 1 -21.89 23.41 57.93
CA MET A 1 -21.37 24.20 56.79
C MET A 1 -20.12 23.51 56.25
N LYS A 2 -20.28 22.67 55.23
CA LYS A 2 -19.17 22.03 54.48
C LYS A 2 -19.58 22.01 53.01
N ILE A 3 -19.29 23.11 52.34
CA ILE A 3 -19.34 23.25 50.89
C ILE A 3 -17.93 23.73 50.51
N LEU A 4 -17.44 23.30 49.34
CA LEU A 4 -16.13 23.60 48.73
C LEU A 4 -15.03 22.58 49.05
N LEU A 5 -14.94 21.53 48.23
CA LEU A 5 -13.67 21.05 47.62
C LEU A 5 -13.94 19.83 46.72
N THR A 6 -14.83 19.95 45.72
CA THR A 6 -15.11 18.84 44.79
C THR A 6 -15.29 19.30 43.35
N LEU A 7 -14.51 20.28 42.88
CA LEU A 7 -14.63 20.80 41.52
C LEU A 7 -13.32 20.93 40.72
N CYS A 8 -12.19 20.38 41.16
CA CYS A 8 -10.91 20.51 40.45
C CYS A 8 -10.42 19.27 39.68
N LEU A 9 -11.23 18.21 39.51
CA LEU A 9 -10.75 16.99 38.84
C LEU A 9 -11.49 16.62 37.54
N ILE A 10 -12.46 17.40 37.08
CA ILE A 10 -13.26 17.03 35.88
C ILE A 10 -12.68 17.62 34.58
N SER A 11 -11.64 18.46 34.65
CA SER A 11 -11.05 19.11 33.47
C SER A 11 -10.25 18.17 32.54
N SER A 12 -9.96 16.94 32.95
CA SER A 12 -8.95 16.10 32.28
C SER A 12 -9.50 14.96 31.42
N ILE A 13 -10.82 14.77 31.32
CA ILE A 13 -11.39 13.57 30.66
C ILE A 13 -11.78 13.81 29.18
N HIS A 14 -11.77 15.05 28.67
CA HIS A 14 -12.22 15.33 27.29
C HIS A 14 -11.16 15.17 26.18
N ALA A 15 -9.99 14.58 26.45
CA ALA A 15 -8.88 14.55 25.48
C ALA A 15 -8.33 13.15 25.15
N ILE A 16 -9.17 12.11 25.06
CA ILE A 16 -8.70 10.75 24.66
C ILE A 16 -9.49 10.13 23.49
N ASN A 17 -10.48 10.81 22.90
CA ASN A 17 -11.29 10.22 21.82
C ASN A 17 -10.93 10.71 20.41
N GLN A 18 -9.65 10.89 20.08
CA GLN A 18 -9.23 11.25 18.70
C GLN A 18 -8.01 10.49 18.18
N VAL A 19 -7.90 9.18 18.44
CA VAL A 19 -6.91 8.35 17.73
C VAL A 19 -7.48 6.97 17.43
N ASP A 20 -8.58 6.91 16.65
CA ASP A 20 -8.89 5.68 15.93
C ASP A 20 -9.72 5.93 14.68
N THR A 21 -9.30 6.91 13.85
CA THR A 21 -9.57 6.78 12.42
C THR A 21 -8.55 5.79 11.87
N PHE A 22 -8.81 4.51 12.13
CA PHE A 22 -8.23 3.41 11.38
C PHE A 22 -8.27 3.83 9.90
N LEU A 23 -7.10 3.99 9.27
CA LEU A 23 -6.90 4.33 7.86
C LEU A 23 -7.49 3.23 6.97
N ARG A 24 -8.81 3.10 6.96
CA ARG A 24 -9.53 2.14 6.15
C ARG A 24 -9.48 2.67 4.72
N ARG A 25 -8.99 1.82 3.83
CA ARG A 25 -9.06 2.07 2.39
C ARG A 25 -10.51 2.43 2.03
N PRO A 26 -10.77 3.59 1.41
CA PRO A 26 -12.12 3.98 1.05
C PRO A 26 -12.69 2.99 0.04
N THR A 27 -14.00 2.78 0.10
CA THR A 27 -14.70 1.97 -0.92
C THR A 27 -14.88 2.83 -2.16
N CYS A 28 -14.59 2.27 -3.34
CA CYS A 28 -14.74 2.98 -4.61
C CYS A 28 -16.23 3.26 -4.89
N VAL A 29 -16.58 4.53 -5.12
CA VAL A 29 -17.91 4.96 -5.57
C VAL A 29 -17.92 5.06 -7.10
N CYS A 30 -18.93 4.47 -7.73
CA CYS A 30 -19.07 4.44 -9.18
C CYS A 30 -20.53 4.66 -9.58
N THR A 31 -20.78 5.55 -10.54
CA THR A 31 -22.05 5.62 -11.27
C THR A 31 -21.99 4.80 -12.55
N GLY A 32 -23.17 4.46 -13.06
CA GLY A 32 -23.32 3.65 -14.27
C GLY A 32 -23.24 2.15 -14.04
N LYS A 33 -23.14 1.40 -15.13
CA LYS A 33 -23.10 -0.07 -15.08
C LYS A 33 -21.67 -0.52 -14.81
N ILE A 34 -21.41 -0.97 -13.59
CA ILE A 34 -20.14 -1.60 -13.22
C ILE A 34 -20.28 -3.12 -13.19
N THR A 35 -19.18 -3.81 -13.48
CA THR A 35 -19.04 -5.26 -13.28
C THR A 35 -18.05 -5.61 -12.18
N ALA A 36 -17.06 -4.74 -11.93
CA ALA A 36 -16.04 -4.98 -10.92
C ALA A 36 -15.39 -3.68 -10.46
N ILE A 37 -14.75 -3.73 -9.29
CA ILE A 37 -13.79 -2.74 -8.80
C ILE A 37 -12.39 -3.36 -8.88
N MET A 38 -11.49 -2.70 -9.60
CA MET A 38 -10.08 -3.10 -9.70
C MET A 38 -9.25 -2.27 -8.73
N HIS A 39 -8.33 -2.93 -8.02
CA HIS A 39 -7.34 -2.26 -7.18
C HIS A 39 -5.95 -2.58 -7.74
N ASP A 40 -5.14 -1.56 -7.99
CA ASP A 40 -3.74 -1.70 -8.39
C ASP A 40 -2.84 -0.80 -7.52
N ILE A 41 -1.56 -0.68 -7.89
CA ILE A 41 -0.59 0.15 -7.16
C ILE A 41 -0.90 1.66 -7.24
N ASN A 42 -1.65 2.09 -8.26
CA ASN A 42 -1.97 3.48 -8.54
C ASN A 42 -3.30 3.91 -7.92
N GLY A 43 -4.19 2.97 -7.59
CA GLY A 43 -5.44 3.28 -6.90
C GLY A 43 -6.52 2.22 -7.05
N ALA A 44 -7.77 2.66 -6.96
CA ALA A 44 -8.94 1.85 -7.28
C ALA A 44 -9.69 2.44 -8.47
N TYR A 45 -10.33 1.56 -9.24
CA TYR A 45 -11.00 1.91 -10.48
C TYR A 45 -12.32 1.17 -10.64
N CYS A 46 -13.31 1.89 -11.14
CA CYS A 46 -14.56 1.35 -11.62
C CYS A 46 -14.33 0.66 -12.97
N MET A 47 -14.85 -0.55 -13.14
CA MET A 47 -14.72 -1.26 -14.41
C MET A 47 -16.03 -1.85 -14.89
N TYR A 48 -16.19 -1.84 -16.22
CA TYR A 48 -17.27 -2.49 -16.92
C TYR A 48 -16.71 -3.42 -18.01
N TYR A 49 -17.17 -4.67 -17.98
CA TYR A 49 -17.00 -5.63 -19.06
C TYR A 49 -18.37 -6.09 -19.56
N GLY A 50 -18.67 -5.83 -20.83
CA GLY A 50 -19.89 -6.37 -21.44
C GLY A 50 -19.86 -6.29 -22.95
N THR A 51 -20.41 -7.30 -23.62
CA THR A 51 -20.55 -7.37 -25.10
C THR A 51 -19.30 -6.93 -25.86
N GLY A 52 -18.11 -7.37 -25.42
CA GLY A 52 -16.83 -7.02 -26.06
C GLY A 52 -16.31 -5.59 -25.78
N VAL A 53 -17.00 -4.82 -24.95
CA VAL A 53 -16.60 -3.47 -24.52
C VAL A 53 -15.94 -3.54 -23.14
N TYR A 54 -14.76 -2.94 -23.05
CA TYR A 54 -14.03 -2.72 -21.80
C TYR A 54 -13.99 -1.22 -21.48
N ARG A 55 -14.34 -0.86 -20.25
CA ARG A 55 -14.14 0.49 -19.71
C ARG A 55 -13.54 0.41 -18.31
N LYS A 56 -12.55 1.28 -18.06
CA LYS A 56 -11.92 1.53 -16.75
C LYS A 56 -11.96 3.05 -16.51
N TRP A 57 -12.43 3.47 -15.35
CA TRP A 57 -12.41 4.88 -14.94
C TRP A 57 -12.17 5.01 -13.43
N GLU A 58 -11.78 6.20 -13.01
CA GLU A 58 -11.48 6.51 -11.61
C GLU A 58 -12.73 6.47 -10.73
N CYS A 59 -12.54 6.18 -9.45
CA CYS A 59 -13.61 6.29 -8.46
C CYS A 59 -14.10 7.74 -8.35
N GLU A 60 -15.40 7.94 -8.16
CA GLU A 60 -16.01 9.26 -8.08
C GLU A 60 -15.76 9.95 -6.73
N ASN A 61 -15.48 9.18 -5.69
CA ASN A 61 -15.07 9.71 -4.38
C ASN A 61 -13.58 10.03 -4.33
N THR A 62 -13.11 10.85 -5.28
CA THR A 62 -11.69 11.21 -5.42
C THR A 62 -11.13 11.88 -4.17
N GLU A 63 -11.95 12.66 -3.44
CA GLU A 63 -11.51 13.34 -2.22
C GLU A 63 -11.16 12.37 -1.08
N ASP A 64 -11.99 11.33 -0.87
CA ASP A 64 -11.72 10.27 0.10
C ASP A 64 -10.42 9.53 -0.25
N TRP A 65 -10.25 9.24 -1.55
CA TRP A 65 -9.05 8.58 -2.07
C TRP A 65 -7.82 9.45 -1.92
N ASP A 66 -7.91 10.74 -2.21
CA ASP A 66 -6.82 11.68 -2.04
C ASP A 66 -6.43 11.84 -0.57
N GLN A 67 -7.42 11.94 0.33
CA GLN A 67 -7.16 12.00 1.76
C GLN A 67 -6.50 10.72 2.25
N PHE A 68 -6.99 9.56 1.80
CA PHE A 68 -6.37 8.27 2.08
C PHE A 68 -4.93 8.21 1.55
N LEU A 69 -4.68 8.57 0.30
CA LEU A 69 -3.35 8.54 -0.31
C LEU A 69 -2.37 9.55 0.31
N ARG A 70 -2.87 10.68 0.84
CA ARG A 70 -2.06 11.66 1.60
C ARG A 70 -1.69 11.17 2.99
N SER A 71 -2.59 10.43 3.63
CA SER A 71 -2.45 9.99 5.03
C SER A 71 -1.86 8.59 5.18
N THR A 72 -1.94 7.78 4.12
CA THR A 72 -1.27 6.48 4.06
C THR A 72 0.12 6.69 3.48
N PRO A 73 1.21 6.20 4.10
CA PRO A 73 2.49 6.15 3.42
C PRO A 73 2.28 5.42 2.10
N ARG A 74 2.62 6.06 0.96
CA ARG A 74 2.55 5.41 -0.35
C ARG A 74 3.23 4.05 -0.20
N ARG A 75 2.51 2.96 -0.50
CA ARG A 75 3.14 1.65 -0.61
C ARG A 75 4.32 1.85 -1.54
N VAL A 76 5.52 1.73 -0.98
CA VAL A 76 6.75 1.83 -1.77
C VAL A 76 6.57 0.81 -2.89
N ALA A 77 6.68 1.25 -4.14
CA ALA A 77 6.57 0.33 -5.26
C ALA A 77 7.64 -0.75 -5.08
N GLU A 78 7.34 -2.00 -5.45
CA GLU A 78 8.35 -3.03 -5.44
C GLU A 78 9.49 -2.60 -6.36
N PRO A 79 10.72 -2.44 -5.83
CA PRO A 79 11.81 -1.92 -6.63
C PRO A 79 12.26 -2.96 -7.65
N THR A 80 12.79 -2.51 -8.78
CA THR A 80 13.38 -3.41 -9.77
C THR A 80 14.72 -3.92 -9.23
N CYS A 81 14.93 -5.23 -9.21
CA CYS A 81 16.18 -5.82 -8.73
C CYS A 81 17.37 -5.36 -9.61
N GLN A 82 18.35 -4.70 -9.00
CA GLN A 82 19.60 -4.35 -9.66
C GLN A 82 20.65 -5.43 -9.42
N CYS A 83 21.34 -5.83 -10.48
CA CYS A 83 22.34 -6.90 -10.44
C CYS A 83 23.61 -6.48 -11.16
N THR A 84 24.75 -6.96 -10.66
CA THR A 84 26.05 -6.88 -11.30
C THR A 84 26.06 -7.58 -12.65
N SER A 85 27.04 -7.22 -13.47
CA SER A 85 27.26 -7.81 -14.79
C SER A 85 27.52 -9.32 -14.79
N THR A 86 27.75 -9.93 -13.63
CA THR A 86 27.89 -11.38 -13.48
C THR A 86 26.55 -12.11 -13.39
N ALA A 87 25.44 -11.41 -13.15
CA ALA A 87 24.12 -12.02 -13.17
C ALA A 87 23.70 -12.37 -14.60
N THR A 88 23.10 -13.55 -14.76
CA THR A 88 22.48 -14.00 -16.02
C THR A 88 20.98 -13.72 -16.06
N GLY A 89 20.39 -13.31 -14.93
CA GLY A 89 18.98 -12.96 -14.85
C GLY A 89 18.53 -12.61 -13.44
N ILE A 90 17.21 -12.43 -13.31
CA ILE A 90 16.51 -12.20 -12.04
C ILE A 90 15.58 -13.39 -11.80
N MET A 91 15.56 -13.89 -10.57
CA MET A 91 14.64 -14.94 -10.12
C MET A 91 13.73 -14.38 -9.03
N GLN A 92 12.42 -14.62 -9.16
CA GLN A 92 11.45 -14.30 -8.12
C GLN A 92 10.78 -15.60 -7.67
N ASP A 93 10.75 -15.83 -6.36
CA ASP A 93 10.10 -16.97 -5.73
C ASP A 93 9.33 -16.53 -4.47
N GLU A 94 8.78 -17.48 -3.72
CA GLU A 94 8.01 -17.19 -2.50
C GLU A 94 8.85 -16.53 -1.40
N THR A 95 10.17 -16.66 -1.45
CA THR A 95 11.10 -16.10 -0.47
C THR A 95 11.59 -14.70 -0.81
N GLY A 96 11.50 -14.30 -2.09
CA GLY A 96 11.83 -12.94 -2.52
C GLY A 96 12.29 -12.84 -3.97
N THR A 97 12.96 -11.73 -4.27
CA THR A 97 13.52 -11.41 -5.59
C THR A 97 15.04 -11.38 -5.48
N TYR A 98 15.72 -12.08 -6.39
CA TYR A 98 17.16 -12.35 -6.33
C TYR A 98 17.84 -12.19 -7.69
N CYS A 99 19.10 -11.81 -7.67
CA CYS A 99 19.99 -11.96 -8.81
C CYS A 99 20.40 -13.43 -8.95
N VAL A 100 20.48 -13.93 -10.19
CA VAL A 100 20.84 -15.33 -10.45
C VAL A 100 21.92 -15.46 -11.53
N TYR A 101 22.90 -16.31 -11.25
CA TYR A 101 23.83 -16.83 -12.24
C TYR A 101 23.50 -18.29 -12.54
N ASN A 102 23.17 -18.58 -13.80
CA ASN A 102 22.90 -19.90 -14.31
C ASN A 102 24.13 -20.38 -15.09
N GLY A 103 25.10 -20.95 -14.37
CA GLY A 103 26.24 -21.63 -14.97
C GLY A 103 25.88 -23.06 -15.39
N VAL A 104 26.77 -23.70 -16.16
CA VAL A 104 26.58 -25.07 -16.67
C VAL A 104 26.40 -26.08 -15.52
N ASP A 105 27.20 -25.94 -14.45
CA ASP A 105 27.25 -26.92 -13.35
C ASP A 105 26.58 -26.45 -12.06
N LYS A 106 26.29 -25.15 -11.95
CA LYS A 106 25.75 -24.58 -10.71
C LYS A 106 24.88 -23.36 -10.96
N ARG A 107 23.77 -23.32 -10.23
CA ARG A 107 22.93 -22.13 -10.06
C ARG A 107 23.28 -21.45 -8.74
N THR A 108 23.59 -20.16 -8.78
CA THR A 108 23.79 -19.33 -7.59
C THR A 108 22.80 -18.18 -7.59
N ARG A 109 22.24 -17.87 -6.40
CA ARG A 109 21.37 -16.71 -6.18
C ARG A 109 21.94 -15.83 -5.07
N TRP A 110 21.75 -14.52 -5.17
CA TRP A 110 22.10 -13.55 -4.13
C TRP A 110 21.10 -12.39 -4.11
N GLU A 111 21.12 -11.60 -3.03
CA GLU A 111 20.25 -10.43 -2.86
C GLU A 111 20.50 -9.38 -3.95
N CYS A 112 19.45 -8.62 -4.28
CA CYS A 112 19.56 -7.48 -5.17
C CYS A 112 20.51 -6.41 -4.60
N GLU A 113 21.22 -5.70 -5.47
CA GLU A 113 22.25 -4.73 -5.06
C GLU A 113 21.67 -3.39 -4.62
N ASN A 114 20.45 -3.05 -5.04
CA ASN A 114 19.71 -1.90 -4.55
C ASN A 114 19.08 -2.16 -3.17
N THR A 115 19.91 -2.56 -2.20
CA THR A 115 19.49 -2.99 -0.86
C THR A 115 18.70 -1.91 -0.13
N GLU A 116 19.06 -0.64 -0.26
CA GLU A 116 18.34 0.47 0.38
C GLU A 116 16.89 0.60 -0.11
N GLU A 117 16.65 0.45 -1.42
CA GLU A 117 15.30 0.47 -1.99
C GLU A 117 14.48 -0.73 -1.50
N TRP A 118 15.09 -1.91 -1.46
CA TRP A 118 14.46 -3.12 -0.95
C TRP A 118 14.17 -3.04 0.55
N ASP A 119 15.04 -2.43 1.34
CA ASP A 119 14.83 -2.23 2.78
C ASP A 119 13.73 -1.22 3.05
N LEU A 120 13.65 -0.14 2.25
CA LEU A 120 12.51 0.78 2.29
C LEU A 120 11.22 0.05 1.90
N TYR A 121 11.24 -0.76 0.85
CA TYR A 121 10.09 -1.55 0.42
C TYR A 121 9.62 -2.53 1.51
N LYS A 122 10.54 -3.33 2.06
CA LYS A 122 10.25 -4.33 3.11
C LYS A 122 9.70 -3.68 4.38
N ARG A 123 10.22 -2.51 4.77
CA ARG A 123 9.74 -1.74 5.94
C ARG A 123 8.34 -1.14 5.76
N ASN A 124 7.94 -0.82 4.53
CA ASN A 124 6.64 -0.19 4.24
C ASN A 124 5.60 -1.18 3.69
N ARG A 125 5.92 -2.49 3.65
CA ARG A 125 5.03 -3.56 3.15
C ARG A 125 4.05 -4.07 4.21
N TYR A 126 4.34 -3.83 5.49
CA TYR A 126 3.54 -4.22 6.67
C TYR A 126 3.16 -2.98 7.49
#